data_AF-B7QEH5-F1
#
_entry.id   AF-B7QEH5-F1
#
_cell.length_a   1.000
_cell.length_b   1.000
_cell.length_c   1.000
_cell.angle_alpha   90.00
_cell.angle_beta   90.00
_cell.angle_gamma   90.00
#
_symmetry.space_group_name_H-M   'P 1'
#
loop_
_entity.id
_entity.type
_entity.pdbx_description
1 polymer ?
#
loop_
_entity_poly.entity_id
_entity_poly.type
_entity_poly.pdbx_seq_one_letter_code
_entity_poly.pdbx_strand_id
1 'polypeptide(L)'
;IIRMMISALSIVLLAASGHIHAQLVQLNPNPDTCSMGLGNYISTICSSLKAKLISFSGCSFICEGKNDQYQTTNTKHYLMDGLPCGLCRVCNNQISRLHEGD
;
A
#
# COMPACT_ATOMS: atom_id res chain seq x y z
N ILE A 1 11.75 64.68 -4.22
CA ILE A 1 10.96 64.23 -5.39
C ILE A 1 10.82 62.73 -5.30
N ILE A 2 9.64 62.30 -4.87
CA ILE A 2 9.26 60.90 -4.60
C ILE A 2 9.05 60.24 -5.97
N ARG A 3 9.79 59.17 -6.27
CA ARG A 3 9.55 58.37 -7.48
C ARG A 3 8.41 57.40 -7.22
N MET A 4 7.23 57.79 -7.67
CA MET A 4 6.01 57.00 -7.68
C MET A 4 5.87 56.38 -9.06
N MET A 5 6.09 55.07 -9.17
CA MET A 5 5.33 54.25 -10.12
C MET A 5 4.88 52.97 -9.40
N ILE A 6 3.56 52.93 -9.29
CA ILE A 6 2.70 51.93 -8.69
C ILE A 6 2.57 50.72 -9.63
N SER A 7 2.20 49.59 -9.04
CA SER A 7 1.58 48.40 -9.63
C SER A 7 2.48 47.34 -10.28
N ALA A 8 2.83 46.33 -9.48
CA ALA A 8 2.55 44.96 -9.88
C ALA A 8 1.79 44.30 -8.72
N LEU A 9 0.61 43.80 -9.07
CA LEU A 9 -0.45 43.40 -8.17
C LEU A 9 -0.09 42.18 -7.31
N SER A 10 -0.66 42.21 -6.12
CA SER A 10 -1.06 41.11 -5.26
C SER A 10 -1.10 39.72 -5.90
N ILE A 11 -0.36 38.79 -5.30
CA ILE A 11 -0.82 37.40 -5.19
C ILE A 11 -0.62 37.01 -3.72
N VAL A 12 -1.63 37.28 -2.91
CA VAL A 12 -1.80 36.58 -1.63
C VAL A 12 -2.17 35.16 -2.03
N LEU A 13 -1.20 34.24 -1.98
CA LEU A 13 -1.50 32.82 -2.09
C LEU A 13 -2.17 32.42 -0.77
N LEU A 14 -3.51 32.49 -0.73
CA LEU A 14 -4.28 31.72 0.23
C LEU A 14 -4.04 30.24 -0.08
N ALA A 15 -2.97 29.68 0.46
CA ALA A 15 -2.92 28.26 0.71
C ALA A 15 -4.05 28.01 1.72
N ALA A 16 -5.19 27.55 1.21
CA ALA A 16 -6.23 27.01 2.03
C ALA A 16 -5.59 25.84 2.78
N SER A 17 -5.15 26.10 4.01
CA SER A 17 -4.94 25.04 4.96
C SER A 17 -6.31 24.49 5.29
N GLY A 18 -6.82 23.66 4.38
CA GLY A 18 -7.75 22.62 4.73
C GLY A 18 -6.99 21.68 5.65
N HIS A 19 -6.79 22.10 6.90
CA HIS A 19 -6.60 21.20 8.01
C HIS A 19 -7.88 20.36 8.05
N ILE A 20 -7.97 19.38 7.17
CA ILE A 20 -8.81 18.22 7.41
C ILE A 20 -8.25 17.70 8.71
N HIS A 21 -9.03 17.94 9.76
CA HIS A 21 -8.98 17.25 11.02
C HIS A 21 -9.10 15.75 10.68
N ALA A 22 -8.00 15.14 10.25
CA ALA A 22 -7.79 13.73 10.50
C ALA A 22 -7.71 13.68 12.01
N GLN A 23 -8.88 13.43 12.61
CA GLN A 23 -8.98 13.05 14.01
C GLN A 23 -7.86 12.04 14.20
N LEU A 24 -6.88 12.42 15.02
CA LEU A 24 -5.80 11.58 15.47
C LEU A 24 -6.46 10.46 16.27
N VAL A 25 -7.11 9.51 15.57
CA VAL A 25 -7.20 8.16 16.03
C VAL A 25 -5.74 7.84 16.26
N GLN A 26 -5.39 7.63 17.52
CA GLN A 26 -4.13 7.01 17.86
C GLN A 26 -4.16 5.62 17.22
N LEU A 27 -3.87 5.56 15.92
CA LEU A 27 -3.23 4.42 15.32
C LEU A 27 -1.86 4.42 16.00
N ASN A 28 -1.79 3.80 17.17
CA ASN A 28 -0.80 2.76 17.30
C ASN A 28 -1.42 1.57 16.57
N PRO A 29 -1.37 1.49 15.22
CA PRO A 29 -1.77 0.25 14.60
C PRO A 29 -0.71 -0.72 15.08
N ASN A 30 -1.07 -1.68 15.91
CA ASN A 30 -0.15 -2.77 16.17
C ASN A 30 0.27 -3.28 14.77
N PRO A 31 1.55 -3.21 14.38
CA PRO A 31 1.99 -3.72 13.08
C PRO A 31 1.57 -5.17 12.86
N ASP A 32 1.32 -5.92 13.95
CA ASP A 32 0.78 -7.27 13.93
C ASP A 32 -0.67 -7.32 13.39
N THR A 33 -1.51 -6.31 13.63
CA THR A 33 -2.91 -6.30 13.17
C THR A 33 -2.99 -6.11 11.65
N CYS A 34 -2.18 -5.20 11.09
CA CYS A 34 -2.08 -5.04 9.63
C CYS A 34 -1.43 -6.28 8.99
N SER A 35 -0.43 -6.86 9.64
CA SER A 35 0.24 -8.09 9.18
C SER A 35 -0.72 -9.29 9.20
N MET A 36 -1.59 -9.38 10.21
CA MET A 36 -2.61 -10.42 10.33
C MET A 36 -3.66 -10.33 9.21
N GLY A 37 -4.12 -9.12 8.88
CA GLY A 37 -5.03 -8.90 7.76
C GLY A 37 -4.44 -9.34 6.42
N LEU A 38 -3.18 -8.98 6.15
CA LEU A 38 -2.47 -9.38 4.93
C LEU A 38 -2.23 -10.89 4.88
N GLY A 39 -1.81 -11.50 5.99
CA GLY A 39 -1.63 -12.94 6.10
C GLY A 39 -2.92 -13.71 5.81
N ASN A 40 -4.05 -13.25 6.37
CA ASN A 40 -5.37 -13.85 6.12
C ASN A 40 -5.80 -13.70 4.66
N TYR A 41 -5.54 -12.55 4.03
CA TYR A 41 -5.82 -12.32 2.62
C TYR A 41 -5.06 -13.32 1.73
N ILE A 42 -3.74 -13.44 1.91
CA ILE A 42 -2.90 -14.38 1.16
C ILE A 42 -3.34 -15.83 1.41
N SER A 43 -3.58 -16.19 2.68
CA SER A 43 -4.03 -17.52 3.08
C SER A 43 -5.36 -17.89 2.42
N THR A 44 -6.31 -16.95 2.36
CA THR A 44 -7.61 -17.16 1.71
C THR A 44 -7.45 -17.45 0.22
N ILE A 45 -6.58 -16.71 -0.48
CA ILE A 45 -6.31 -16.94 -1.90
C ILE A 45 -5.69 -18.32 -2.11
N CYS A 46 -4.59 -18.67 -1.44
CA CYS A 46 -3.98 -19.98 -1.63
C CYS A 46 -4.95 -21.11 -1.26
N SER A 47 -5.73 -20.98 -0.18
CA SER A 47 -6.70 -21.99 0.24
C SER A 47 -7.83 -22.19 -0.78
N SER A 48 -8.31 -21.11 -1.41
CA SER A 48 -9.30 -21.19 -2.50
C SER A 48 -8.79 -21.98 -3.71
N LEU A 49 -7.47 -22.04 -3.89
CA LEU A 49 -6.79 -22.81 -4.92
C LEU A 49 -6.40 -24.22 -4.46
N LYS A 50 -6.84 -24.64 -3.26
CA LYS A 50 -6.38 -25.89 -2.59
C LYS A 50 -4.85 -25.98 -2.50
N ALA A 51 -4.22 -24.83 -2.33
CA ALA A 51 -2.77 -24.64 -2.29
C ALA A 51 -2.32 -24.05 -0.94
N LYS A 52 -1.03 -24.10 -0.66
CA LYS A 52 -0.42 -23.52 0.54
C LYS A 52 0.54 -22.39 0.16
N LEU A 53 0.59 -21.34 0.97
CA LEU A 53 1.62 -20.31 0.83
C LEU A 53 2.99 -20.91 1.12
N ILE A 54 3.93 -20.78 0.18
CA ILE A 54 5.32 -21.23 0.37
C ILE A 54 6.32 -20.08 0.33
N SER A 55 5.96 -18.95 -0.25
CA SER A 55 6.84 -17.79 -0.33
C SER A 55 6.05 -16.50 -0.45
N PHE A 56 6.51 -15.46 0.23
CA PHE A 56 6.02 -14.09 0.12
C PHE A 56 7.22 -13.15 0.00
N SER A 57 7.22 -12.30 -1.02
CA SER A 57 8.29 -11.32 -1.24
C SER A 57 7.78 -10.10 -2.01
N GLY A 58 7.99 -8.92 -1.44
CA GLY A 58 7.48 -7.67 -1.96
C GLY A 58 5.98 -7.73 -2.20
N CYS A 59 5.55 -7.44 -3.42
CA CYS A 59 4.15 -7.44 -3.82
C CYS A 59 3.67 -8.76 -4.43
N SER A 60 4.40 -9.85 -4.21
CA SER A 60 4.06 -11.16 -4.77
C SER A 60 4.16 -12.28 -3.75
N PHE A 61 3.36 -13.32 -3.97
CA PHE A 61 3.40 -14.55 -3.20
C PHE A 61 3.28 -15.75 -4.12
N ILE A 62 3.75 -16.90 -3.64
CA ILE A 62 3.70 -18.18 -4.34
C ILE A 62 2.85 -19.14 -3.51
N CYS A 63 1.80 -19.66 -4.15
CA CYS A 63 1.03 -20.78 -3.64
C CYS A 63 1.52 -22.08 -4.30
N GLU A 64 1.77 -23.11 -3.51
CA GLU A 64 2.09 -24.47 -3.97
C GLU A 64 0.86 -25.36 -3.83
N GLY A 65 0.46 -26.01 -4.91
CA GLY A 65 -0.68 -26.93 -4.95
C GLY A 65 -0.45 -28.11 -5.86
N LYS A 66 -1.53 -28.84 -6.15
CA LYS A 66 -1.55 -29.92 -7.13
C LYS A 66 -2.41 -29.51 -8.33
N ASN A 67 -1.95 -29.76 -9.54
CA ASN A 67 -2.78 -29.65 -10.74
C ASN A 67 -3.70 -30.87 -10.89
N ASP A 68 -4.52 -30.90 -11.94
CA ASP A 68 -5.45 -32.01 -12.22
C ASP A 68 -4.74 -33.36 -12.46
N GLN A 69 -3.44 -33.33 -12.77
CA GLN A 69 -2.58 -34.51 -12.95
C GLN A 69 -1.82 -34.89 -11.66
N TYR A 70 -2.20 -34.30 -10.51
CA TYR A 70 -1.57 -34.52 -9.20
C TYR A 70 -0.08 -34.13 -9.11
N GLN A 71 0.40 -33.32 -10.06
CA GLN A 71 1.77 -32.80 -10.06
C GLN A 71 1.85 -31.54 -9.20
N THR A 72 2.94 -31.42 -8.44
CA THR A 72 3.20 -30.20 -7.66
C THR A 72 3.40 -29.03 -8.61
N THR A 73 2.61 -27.96 -8.41
CA THR A 73 2.65 -26.75 -9.23
C THR A 73 2.74 -25.54 -8.33
N ASN A 74 3.57 -24.58 -8.73
CA ASN A 74 3.73 -23.30 -8.05
C ASN A 74 3.07 -22.20 -8.87
N THR A 75 2.18 -21.43 -8.24
CA THR A 75 1.49 -20.31 -8.89
C THR A 75 1.88 -19.02 -8.20
N LYS A 76 2.39 -18.07 -8.99
CA LYS A 76 2.74 -16.73 -8.52
C LYS A 76 1.53 -15.82 -8.63
N HIS A 77 1.24 -15.11 -7.54
CA HIS A 77 0.18 -14.11 -7.45
C HIS A 77 0.76 -12.77 -7.01
N TYR A 78 0.02 -11.70 -7.29
CA TYR A 78 0.38 -10.35 -6.89
C TYR A 78 -0.65 -9.80 -5.91
N LEU A 79 -0.17 -9.01 -4.96
CA LEU A 79 -1.03 -8.21 -4.09
C LEU A 79 -1.71 -7.11 -4.91
N MET A 80 -2.93 -6.77 -4.53
CA MET A 80 -3.62 -5.60 -5.08
C MET A 80 -2.88 -4.32 -4.69
N ASP A 81 -3.04 -3.29 -5.51
CA ASP A 81 -2.47 -1.98 -5.24
C ASP A 81 -3.03 -1.39 -3.94
N GLY A 82 -2.17 -0.66 -3.23
CA GLY A 82 -2.45 -0.09 -1.91
C GLY A 82 -2.25 -1.05 -0.74
N LEU A 83 -2.10 -2.36 -0.97
CA LEU A 83 -1.82 -3.30 0.13
C LEU A 83 -0.41 -3.11 0.69
N PRO A 84 -0.24 -3.19 2.02
CA PRO A 84 1.07 -3.14 2.64
C PRO A 84 1.91 -4.35 2.21
N CYS A 85 3.19 -4.13 1.95
CA CYS A 85 4.10 -5.20 1.49
C CYS A 85 5.46 -5.17 2.20
N GLY A 86 5.56 -4.41 3.28
CA GLY A 86 6.77 -4.21 4.06
C GLY A 86 6.68 -2.94 4.89
N LEU A 87 7.74 -2.67 5.66
CA LEU A 87 7.82 -1.46 6.48
C LEU A 87 7.81 -0.22 5.59
N CYS A 88 6.84 0.68 5.84
CA CYS A 88 6.61 1.89 5.05
C CYS A 88 6.56 1.64 3.54
N ARG A 89 6.02 0.48 3.13
CA ARG A 89 5.94 0.09 1.72
C ARG A 89 4.57 -0.43 1.35
N VAL A 90 4.11 -0.03 0.18
CA VAL A 90 2.83 -0.43 -0.41
C VAL A 90 3.03 -0.94 -1.84
N CYS A 91 2.07 -1.74 -2.30
CA CYS A 91 2.04 -2.19 -3.69
C CYS A 91 1.44 -1.15 -4.62
N ASN A 92 2.11 -0.94 -5.75
CA ASN A 92 1.60 -0.14 -6.86
C ASN A 92 2.11 -0.73 -8.17
N ASN A 93 1.19 -1.16 -9.04
CA ASN A 93 1.50 -1.87 -10.27
C ASN A 93 2.46 -3.06 -10.04
N GLN A 94 2.15 -3.89 -9.03
CA GLN A 94 2.95 -5.07 -8.65
C GLN A 94 4.36 -4.76 -8.10
N ILE A 95 4.71 -3.49 -7.92
CA ILE A 95 6.01 -3.05 -7.43
C ILE A 95 5.85 -2.55 -5.98
N SER A 96 6.80 -2.92 -5.13
CA SER A 96 6.91 -2.38 -3.77
C SER A 96 7.48 -0.97 -3.83
N ARG A 97 6.70 0.02 -3.41
CA ARG A 97 7.14 1.42 -3.32
C ARG A 97 7.10 1.91 -1.88
N LEU A 98 7.97 2.86 -1.57
CA LEU A 98 7.91 3.57 -0.31
C LEU A 98 6.57 4.32 -0.24
N HIS A 99 5.87 4.15 0.87
CA HIS A 99 4.73 4.97 1.21
C HIS A 99 5.29 6.23 1.87
N GLU A 100 5.35 7.31 1.10
CA GLU A 100 5.56 8.63 1.66
C GLU A 100 4.22 9.01 2.29
N GLY A 101 4.14 8.88 3.62
CA GLY A 101 2.99 9.35 4.37
C GLY A 101 2.95 10.86 4.28
N ASP A 102 1.86 11.40 3.75
CA ASP A 102 1.54 12.84 3.79
C ASP A 102 1.20 13.28 5.24
#